data_AF-A0A9D1FKM9-F1
#
_entry.id   AF-A0A9D1FKM9-F1
#
_cell.length_a   1.000
_cell.length_b   1.000
_cell.length_c   1.000
_cell.angle_alpha   90.00
_cell.angle_beta   90.00
_cell.angle_gamma   90.00
#
_symmetry.space_group_name_H-M   'P 1'
#
loop_
_entity.id
_entity.type
_entity.pdbx_description
1 polymer ?
#
loop_
_entity_poly.entity_id
_entity_poly.type
_entity_poly.pdbx_seq_one_letter_code
_entity_poly.pdbx_strand_id
1 'polypeptide(L)'
;MSNYSSNKLVVPQAKEAMERFKMEAANEVGVNLKQGYNGDLTSRQAGSIGGQMVKKMNPIRTSNFERDNRIVAGHKITVRYIAGIAI
;
A
#
# COMPACT_ATOMS: atom_id res chain seq x y z
N MET A 1 -28.87 -0.60 15.47
CA MET A 1 -28.10 -1.85 15.23
C MET A 1 -26.74 -1.47 14.68
N SER A 2 -25.68 -1.51 15.49
CA SER A 2 -24.31 -1.20 15.07
C SER A 2 -23.65 -2.47 14.52
N ASN A 3 -23.45 -2.51 13.20
CA ASN A 3 -22.65 -3.56 12.56
C ASN A 3 -21.19 -3.41 13.00
N TYR A 4 -20.79 -4.17 14.03
CA TYR A 4 -19.39 -4.42 14.33
C TYR A 4 -18.81 -5.24 13.18
N SER A 5 -18.36 -4.56 12.12
CA SER A 5 -17.50 -5.14 11.11
C SER A 5 -16.17 -5.45 11.79
N SER A 6 -16.08 -6.63 12.41
CA SER A 6 -14.83 -7.07 13.00
C SER A 6 -13.83 -7.23 11.86
N ASN A 7 -12.77 -6.43 11.89
CA ASN A 7 -11.57 -6.54 11.05
C ASN A 7 -10.81 -7.84 11.41
N LYS A 8 -11.51 -8.97 11.42
CA LYS A 8 -10.93 -10.28 11.69
C LYS A 8 -10.05 -10.58 10.49
N LEU A 9 -8.75 -10.60 10.72
CA LEU A 9 -7.79 -11.09 9.75
C LEU A 9 -8.32 -12.42 9.21
N VAL A 10 -8.66 -12.40 7.93
CA VAL A 10 -9.47 -13.44 7.25
C VAL A 10 -8.80 -14.81 7.35
N VAL A 11 -7.49 -14.84 7.64
CA VAL A 11 -6.67 -16.03 7.79
C VAL A 11 -5.84 -15.93 9.09
N PRO A 12 -6.16 -16.70 10.15
CA PRO A 12 -5.41 -16.71 11.41
C PRO A 12 -3.92 -17.05 11.26
N GLN A 13 -3.57 -17.89 10.29
CA GLN A 13 -2.21 -18.31 9.98
C GLN A 13 -1.36 -17.17 9.41
N ALA A 14 -1.99 -16.16 8.80
CA ALA A 14 -1.30 -15.00 8.25
C ALA A 14 -0.92 -13.96 9.31
N LYS A 15 -1.42 -14.09 10.56
CA LYS A 15 -1.16 -13.11 11.64
C LYS A 15 0.33 -12.95 11.92
N GLU A 16 1.04 -14.07 12.06
CA GLU A 16 2.47 -14.04 12.37
C GLU A 16 3.29 -13.44 11.21
N ALA A 17 2.98 -13.85 9.98
CA ALA A 17 3.61 -13.30 8.78
C ALA A 17 3.36 -11.79 8.65
N MET A 18 2.14 -11.32 8.96
CA MET A 18 1.81 -9.90 8.93
C MET A 18 2.48 -9.09 10.03
N GLU A 19 2.63 -9.63 11.24
CA GLU A 19 3.39 -8.94 12.30
C GLU A 19 4.87 -8.79 11.90
N ARG A 20 5.49 -9.83 11.33
CA ARG A 20 6.86 -9.71 10.79
C ARG A 20 6.95 -8.65 9.70
N PHE A 21 6.01 -8.67 8.76
CA PHE A 21 5.97 -7.71 7.65
C PHE A 21 5.79 -6.26 8.13
N LYS A 22 4.96 -6.04 9.14
CA LYS A 22 4.77 -4.73 9.75
C LYS A 22 6.04 -4.23 10.44
N MET A 23 6.75 -5.12 11.15
CA MET A 23 8.02 -4.79 11.81
C MET A 23 9.10 -4.44 10.78
N GLU A 24 9.20 -5.20 9.69
CA GLU A 24 10.12 -4.89 8.59
C GLU A 24 9.81 -3.53 7.94
N ALA A 25 8.53 -3.27 7.65
CA ALA A 25 8.11 -1.98 7.10
C ALA A 25 8.42 -0.81 8.05
N ALA A 26 8.27 -1.01 9.36
CA ALA A 26 8.61 -0.01 10.37
C ALA A 26 10.11 0.28 10.45
N ASN A 27 10.93 -0.77 10.39
CA ASN A 27 12.39 -0.66 10.39
C ASN A 27 12.89 0.13 9.16
N GLU A 28 12.31 -0.11 7.98
CA GLU A 28 12.68 0.61 6.75
C GLU A 28 12.33 2.10 6.78
N VAL A 29 11.21 2.48 7.42
CA VAL A 29 10.86 3.90 7.59
C VAL A 29 11.55 4.56 8.77
N GLY A 30 12.38 3.82 9.51
CA GLY A 30 13.07 4.32 10.71
C GLY A 30 12.12 4.64 11.87
N VAL A 31 10.95 4.01 11.92
CA VAL A 31 9.98 4.20 13.01
C VAL A 31 10.13 3.04 14.00
N ASN A 32 10.36 3.38 15.26
CA ASN A 32 10.45 2.39 16.34
C ASN A 32 9.06 1.89 16.72
N LEU A 33 8.61 0.82 16.07
CA LEU A 33 7.37 0.13 16.37
C LEU A 33 7.62 -0.93 17.45
N LYS A 34 6.91 -0.85 18.58
CA LYS A 34 6.99 -1.81 19.68
C LYS A 34 5.87 -2.83 19.60
N GLN A 35 6.12 -4.08 20.01
CA GLN A 35 5.06 -5.06 20.29
C GLN A 35 4.35 -4.68 21.59
N GLY A 36 3.40 -3.75 21.51
CA GLY A 36 2.70 -3.22 22.66
C GLY A 36 2.02 -1.89 22.36
N TYR A 37 1.90 -1.04 23.38
CA TYR A 37 1.34 0.29 23.22
C TYR A 37 2.27 1.18 22.39
N ASN A 38 1.71 1.79 21.34
CA ASN A 38 2.41 2.71 20.43
C ASN A 38 1.67 4.07 20.36
N GLY A 39 1.02 4.50 21.44
CA GLY A 39 0.26 5.77 21.46
C GLY A 39 1.15 7.01 21.45
N ASP A 40 2.46 6.84 21.64
CA ASP A 40 3.50 7.84 21.45
C ASP A 40 3.86 8.07 19.98
N LEU A 41 3.49 7.14 19.07
CA LEU A 41 3.72 7.33 17.64
C LEU A 41 2.79 8.40 17.09
N THR A 42 3.37 9.35 16.35
CA THR A 42 2.58 10.33 15.62
C THR A 42 1.76 9.64 14.52
N SER A 43 0.57 10.19 14.19
CA SER A 43 -0.28 9.64 13.13
C SER A 43 0.44 9.54 11.78
N ARG A 44 1.39 10.46 11.52
CA ARG A 44 2.25 10.44 10.33
C ARG A 44 3.19 9.23 10.33
N GLN A 45 3.79 8.89 11.46
CA GLN A 45 4.68 7.73 11.58
C GLN A 45 3.90 6.43 11.42
N ALA A 46 2.78 6.27 12.14
CA ALA A 46 1.91 5.10 11.98
C ALA A 46 1.40 4.95 10.53
N GLY A 47 1.03 6.06 9.89
CA GLY A 47 0.63 6.09 8.48
C GLY A 47 1.77 5.69 7.52
N SER A 48 3.01 6.10 7.80
CA SER A 48 4.16 5.75 6.96
C SER A 48 4.46 4.25 6.94
N ILE A 49 4.28 3.55 8.08
CA ILE A 49 4.42 2.09 8.18
C ILE A 49 3.39 1.41 7.27
N GLY A 50 2.11 1.77 7.42
CA GLY A 50 1.03 1.22 6.58
C GLY A 50 1.22 1.52 5.09
N GLY A 51 1.72 2.72 4.76
CA GLY A 51 2.05 3.10 3.39
C GLY A 51 3.14 2.22 2.76
N GLN A 52 4.21 1.89 3.51
CA GLN A 52 5.24 0.98 3.00
C GLN A 52 4.74 -0.44 2.83
N MET A 53 3.90 -0.92 3.74
CA MET A 53 3.27 -2.24 3.61
C MET A 53 2.50 -2.37 2.28
N VAL A 54 1.67 -1.37 1.95
CA VAL A 54 0.92 -1.36 0.67
C VAL A 54 1.86 -1.22 -0.54
N LYS A 55 2.93 -0.42 -0.43
CA LYS A 55 3.92 -0.25 -1.51
C LYS A 55 4.64 -1.56 -1.84
N LYS A 56 4.97 -2.37 -0.84
CA LYS A 56 5.55 -3.71 -1.04
C LYS A 56 4.53 -4.71 -1.58
N MET A 57 3.28 -4.64 -1.13
CA MET A 57 2.20 -5.54 -1.58
C MET A 57 1.82 -5.29 -3.04
N ASN A 58 1.80 -4.03 -3.48
CA ASN A 58 1.47 -3.67 -4.86
C ASN A 58 2.59 -2.83 -5.49
N PRO A 59 3.62 -3.47 -6.07
CA PRO A 59 4.73 -2.79 -6.71
C PRO A 59 4.35 -2.17 -8.07
N ILE A 60 3.14 -2.47 -8.58
CA ILE A 60 2.68 -2.03 -9.89
C ILE A 60 2.00 -0.67 -9.76
N ARG A 61 2.61 0.34 -10.38
CA ARG A 61 2.00 1.66 -10.56
C ARG A 61 1.40 1.74 -11.96
N THR A 62 0.12 2.04 -12.03
CA THR A 62 -0.57 2.33 -13.29
C THR A 62 -0.73 3.84 -13.43
N SER A 63 -0.45 4.37 -14.62
CA SER A 63 -0.68 5.78 -14.95
C SER A 63 -1.33 5.84 -16.31
N ASN A 64 -2.46 6.55 -16.39
CA ASN A 64 -3.22 6.70 -17.62
C ASN A 64 -2.99 8.11 -18.15
N PHE A 65 -2.56 8.24 -19.40
CA PHE A 65 -2.39 9.53 -20.07
C PHE A 65 -3.22 9.55 -21.34
N GLU A 66 -3.95 10.64 -21.55
CA GLU A 66 -4.64 10.89 -22.82
C GLU A 66 -3.64 11.46 -23.83
N ARG A 67 -3.61 10.87 -25.02
CA ARG A 67 -2.80 11.35 -26.14
C ARG A 67 -3.61 11.31 -27.42
N ASP A 68 -3.27 12.17 -28.38
CA ASP A 68 -3.94 12.18 -29.68
C ASP A 68 -3.71 10.85 -30.42
N ASN A 69 -4.77 10.36 -31.03
CA ASN A 69 -4.79 9.14 -31.81
C ASN A 69 -4.01 9.36 -33.12
N ARG A 70 -2.98 8.56 -33.35
CA ARG A 70 -2.14 8.65 -34.56
C ARG A 70 -2.82 8.10 -35.82
N ILE A 71 -3.92 7.37 -35.68
CA ILE A 71 -4.62 6.69 -36.78
C ILE A 71 -5.81 7.53 -37.28
N VAL A 72 -6.47 8.27 -36.38
CA VAL A 72 -7.67 9.06 -36.72
C VAL A 72 -7.51 10.46 -36.15
N ALA A 73 -7.45 11.45 -37.04
CA ALA A 73 -7.39 12.86 -36.66
C ALA A 73 -8.58 13.26 -35.78
N GLY A 74 -8.33 14.07 -34.75
CA GLY A 74 -9.36 14.57 -33.83
C GLY A 74 -9.80 13.59 -32.72
N HIS A 75 -9.25 12.37 -32.66
CA HIS A 75 -9.58 11.41 -31.62
C HIS A 75 -8.47 11.33 -30.57
N LYS A 76 -8.85 11.11 -29.31
CA LYS A 76 -7.90 10.86 -28.21
C LYS A 76 -7.95 9.38 -27.81
N ILE A 77 -6.78 8.83 -27.47
CA ILE A 77 -6.64 7.50 -26.88
C ILE A 77 -6.06 7.64 -25.49
N THR A 78 -6.68 6.99 -24.51
CA THR A 78 -6.09 6.79 -23.19
C THR A 78 -5.08 5.66 -23.24
N VAL A 79 -3.83 5.96 -22.89
CA VAL A 79 -2.77 4.96 -22.83
C VAL A 79 -2.36 4.72 -21.40
N ARG A 80 -2.47 3.45 -21.00
CA ARG A 80 -2.07 2.95 -19.68
C ARG A 80 -0.60 2.58 -19.72
N TYR A 81 0.20 3.26 -18.92
CA TYR A 81 1.57 2.89 -18.61
C TYR A 81 1.55 2.08 -17.31
N ILE A 82 2.16 0.91 -17.34
CA ILE A 82 2.29 0.01 -16.19
C ILE A 82 3.78 -0.04 -15.86
N ALA A 83 4.16 0.51 -14.71
CA ALA A 83 5.52 0.44 -14.19
C ALA A 83 5.54 -0.49 -12.98
N GLY A 84 6.29 -1.59 -13.07
CA GLY A 84 6.58 -2.46 -11.93
C GLY A 84 7.91 -2.07 -11.29
N ILE A 85 7.97 -2.04 -9.96
CA ILE A 85 9.24 -2.01 -9.24
C ILE A 85 9.79 -3.44 -9.24
N ALA A 86 10.90 -3.65 -9.95
CA ALA A 86 11.72 -4.86 -9.82
C ALA A 86 12.67 -4.67 -8.63
N ILE A 87 12.76 -5.67 -7.77
CA ILE A 87 13.66 -5.73 -6.60
C ILE A 87 14.88 -6.55 -6.99
#